data_AF-A0A830B308-F1
#
_entry.id   AF-A0A830B308-F1
#
_cell.length_a   1.000
_cell.length_b   1.000
_cell.length_c   1.000
_cell.angle_alpha   90.00
_cell.angle_beta   90.00
_cell.angle_gamma   90.00
#
_symmetry.space_group_name_H-M   'P 1'
#
loop_
_entity.id
_entity.type
_entity.pdbx_description
1 polymer ?
#
loop_
_entity_poly.entity_id
_entity_poly.type
_entity_poly.pdbx_seq_one_letter_code
_entity_poly.pdbx_strand_id
1 'polypeptide(L)'
;MKRTSVDAILVSWDLPQLTDTNKVGQIMDLALEGQYPMKEVVQVAAIAAMCVQPEADYRPLMADVVQSLVQLVKHHNGLSKAATC
;
A
#
# COMPACT_ATOMS: atom_id res chain seq x y z
N MET A 1 -15.86 -12.72 0.51
CA MET A 1 -15.36 -12.16 1.78
C MET A 1 -16.55 -11.69 2.62
N LYS A 2 -16.78 -12.27 3.81
CA LYS A 2 -17.76 -11.73 4.77
C LYS A 2 -16.99 -10.81 5.73
N ARG A 3 -17.25 -9.50 5.68
CA ARG A 3 -16.95 -8.60 6.81
C ARG A 3 -17.96 -8.92 7.89
N THR A 4 -17.50 -9.46 9.01
CA THR A 4 -18.33 -9.70 10.17
C THR A 4 -18.49 -8.39 10.93
N SER A 5 -19.70 -8.08 11.38
CA SER A 5 -20.10 -6.79 11.95
C SER A 5 -19.37 -6.32 13.22
N VAL A 6 -18.33 -7.04 13.65
CA VAL A 6 -17.36 -6.66 14.71
C VAL A 6 -16.09 -6.02 14.12
N ASP A 7 -15.95 -5.99 12.79
CA ASP A 7 -14.84 -5.41 12.00
C ASP A 7 -14.97 -3.88 11.80
N ALA A 8 -15.28 -3.12 12.85
CA ALA A 8 -15.59 -1.68 12.70
C ALA A 8 -14.37 -0.79 12.36
N ILE A 9 -13.15 -1.32 12.43
CA ILE A 9 -11.91 -0.57 12.20
C ILE A 9 -11.03 -1.32 11.20
N LEU A 10 -10.95 -0.78 9.98
CA LEU A 10 -10.15 -1.33 8.88
C LEU A 10 -8.67 -1.53 9.29
N VAL A 11 -8.11 -0.54 9.98
CA VAL A 11 -6.70 -0.51 10.40
C VAL A 11 -6.34 -1.69 11.31
N SER A 12 -7.21 -2.11 12.24
CA SER A 12 -6.88 -3.23 13.15
C SER A 12 -6.75 -4.58 12.44
N TRP A 13 -7.41 -4.73 11.29
CA TRP A 13 -7.30 -5.94 10.47
C TRP A 13 -6.18 -5.85 9.43
N ASP A 14 -5.96 -4.66 8.86
CA ASP A 14 -4.99 -4.45 7.77
C ASP A 14 -3.56 -4.25 8.23
N LEU A 15 -3.29 -3.60 9.37
CA LEU A 15 -1.93 -3.28 9.81
C LEU A 15 -0.96 -4.50 9.86
N PRO A 16 -1.34 -5.69 10.38
CA PRO A 16 -0.46 -6.86 10.34
C PRO A 16 -0.25 -7.41 8.92
N GLN A 17 -1.12 -7.07 7.97
CA GLN A 17 -1.02 -7.50 6.57
C GLN A 17 -0.23 -6.50 5.73
N LEU A 18 -0.29 -5.20 6.05
CA LEU A 18 0.49 -4.13 5.42
C LEU A 18 1.99 -4.26 5.71
N THR A 19 2.36 -4.86 6.85
CA THR A 19 3.77 -5.06 7.25
C THR A 19 4.38 -6.37 6.70
N ASP A 20 3.56 -7.28 6.17
CA ASP A 20 4.00 -8.56 5.60
C ASP A 20 3.83 -8.55 4.08
N THR A 21 4.97 -8.45 3.37
CA THR A 21 5.07 -8.49 1.90
C THR A 21 4.33 -9.67 1.26
N ASN A 22 4.20 -10.80 1.96
CA ASN A 22 3.52 -11.98 1.43
C ASN A 22 2.00 -11.95 1.64
N LYS A 23 1.53 -11.13 2.59
CA LYS A 23 0.10 -11.02 2.94
C LYS A 23 -0.56 -9.81 2.32
N VAL A 24 0.20 -8.79 1.92
CA VAL A 24 -0.36 -7.58 1.29
C VAL A 24 -1.25 -7.90 0.07
N GLY A 25 -0.91 -8.94 -0.70
CA GLY A 25 -1.73 -9.37 -1.84
C GLY A 25 -3.13 -9.88 -1.48
N GLN A 26 -3.35 -10.28 -0.22
CA GLN A 26 -4.63 -10.81 0.26
C GLN A 26 -5.63 -9.70 0.62
N ILE A 27 -5.14 -8.48 0.89
CA ILE A 27 -5.95 -7.30 1.20
C ILE A 27 -6.16 -6.38 0.01
N MET A 28 -5.53 -6.68 -1.13
CA MET A 28 -5.71 -5.91 -2.35
C MET A 28 -7.14 -6.01 -2.86
N ASP A 29 -7.60 -4.92 -3.47
CA ASP A 29 -8.94 -4.87 -4.04
C ASP A 29 -9.08 -5.91 -5.17
N LEU A 30 -10.09 -6.77 -5.05
CA LEU A 30 -10.42 -7.79 -6.03
C LEU A 30 -10.79 -7.17 -7.39
N ALA A 31 -11.30 -5.94 -7.42
CA ALA A 31 -11.64 -5.22 -8.64
C ALA A 31 -10.40 -4.82 -9.46
N LEU A 32 -9.20 -4.86 -8.88
CA LEU A 32 -7.95 -4.66 -9.62
C LEU A 32 -7.53 -5.92 -10.40
N GLU A 33 -8.17 -7.07 -10.16
CA GLU A 33 -7.94 -8.32 -10.91
C GLU A 33 -6.46 -8.76 -10.97
N GLY A 34 -5.66 -8.41 -9.97
CA GLY A 34 -4.21 -8.68 -9.97
C GLY A 34 -3.41 -7.82 -10.96
N GLN A 35 -4.02 -6.82 -11.59
CA GLN A 35 -3.38 -5.89 -12.54
C GLN A 35 -2.59 -4.81 -11.79
N TYR A 36 -1.65 -5.22 -10.95
CA TYR A 36 -0.75 -4.33 -10.24
C TYR A 36 0.63 -4.97 -10.06
N PRO A 37 1.71 -4.19 -10.17
CA PRO A 37 3.03 -4.68 -9.84
C PRO A 37 3.16 -4.84 -8.33
N MET A 38 3.36 -6.09 -7.86
CA MET A 38 3.52 -6.41 -6.43
C MET A 38 4.57 -5.56 -5.72
N LYS A 39 5.64 -5.18 -6.43
CA LYS A 39 6.70 -4.32 -5.88
C LYS A 39 6.16 -2.94 -5.47
N GLU A 40 5.29 -2.35 -6.26
CA GLU A 40 4.73 -1.02 -5.96
C GLU A 40 3.65 -1.12 -4.88
N VAL A 41 2.86 -2.20 -4.89
CA VAL A 41 1.90 -2.48 -3.82
C VAL A 41 2.57 -2.54 -2.46
N VAL A 42 3.70 -3.26 -2.36
CA VAL A 42 4.47 -3.36 -1.11
C VAL A 42 4.96 -1.98 -0.65
N GLN A 43 5.39 -1.12 -1.58
CA GLN A 43 5.84 0.22 -1.25
C GLN A 43 4.68 1.12 -0.78
N VAL A 44 3.54 1.07 -1.45
CA VAL A 44 2.33 1.81 -1.03
C VAL A 44 1.83 1.30 0.32
N ALA A 45 1.85 -0.01 0.56
CA ALA A 45 1.46 -0.62 1.82
C ALA A 45 2.37 -0.19 2.98
N ALA A 46 3.68 -0.09 2.75
CA ALA A 46 4.62 0.42 3.74
C ALA A 46 4.34 1.89 4.10
N ILE A 47 4.05 2.74 3.10
CA ILE A 47 3.64 4.14 3.33
C ILE A 47 2.35 4.19 4.16
N ALA A 48 1.34 3.39 3.78
CA ALA A 48 0.08 3.31 4.52
C ALA A 48 0.29 2.83 5.97
N ALA A 49 1.13 1.83 6.20
CA ALA A 49 1.45 1.32 7.53
C ALA A 49 2.11 2.37 8.42
N MET A 50 3.01 3.20 7.88
CA MET A 50 3.63 4.31 8.63
C MET A 50 2.61 5.40 8.97
N CYS A 51 1.70 5.73 8.04
CA CYS A 51 0.68 6.77 8.24
C CYS A 51 -0.35 6.44 9.33
N VAL A 52 -0.61 5.15 9.59
CA VAL A 52 -1.62 4.70 10.56
C VAL A 52 -1.00 4.17 11.87
N GLN A 53 0.29 4.42 12.11
CA GLN A 53 0.93 4.04 13.37
C GLN A 53 0.23 4.67 14.58
N PRO A 54 0.08 3.93 15.69
CA PRO A 54 -0.53 4.46 16.91
C PRO A 54 0.22 5.68 17.45
N GLU A 55 1.55 5.62 17.47
CA GLU A 55 2.41 6.70 17.93
C GLU A 55 2.55 7.78 16.85
N ALA A 56 2.39 9.04 17.24
CA ALA A 56 2.51 10.18 16.33
C ALA A 56 3.92 10.32 15.74
N ASP A 57 4.94 9.96 16.50
CA ASP A 57 6.34 10.16 16.10
C ASP A 57 6.78 9.23 14.95
N TYR A 58 6.05 8.13 14.71
CA TYR A 58 6.29 7.24 13.57
C TYR A 58 5.51 7.65 12.32
N ARG A 59 4.57 8.60 12.42
CA ARG A 59 3.81 9.08 11.28
C ARG A 59 4.65 10.09 10.48
N PRO A 60 4.83 9.88 9.17
CA PRO A 60 5.64 10.77 8.35
C PRO A 60 4.97 12.12 8.13
N LEU A 61 5.76 13.13 7.76
CA LEU A 61 5.21 14.39 7.27
C LEU A 61 4.51 14.16 5.94
N MET A 62 3.40 14.88 5.71
CA MET A 62 2.67 14.77 4.44
C MET A 62 3.53 15.15 3.22
N ALA A 63 4.53 16.02 3.39
CA ALA A 63 5.50 16.33 2.35
C ALA A 63 6.29 15.07 1.92
N ASP A 64 6.74 14.27 2.88
CA ASP A 64 7.48 13.03 2.62
C ASP A 64 6.57 11.98 1.97
N VAL A 65 5.32 11.85 2.45
CA VAL A 65 4.31 10.95 1.86
C VAL A 65 4.10 11.28 0.38
N VAL A 66 3.85 12.56 0.06
CA VAL A 66 3.64 13.01 -1.31
C VAL A 66 4.89 12.75 -2.16
N GLN A 67 6.08 13.05 -1.63
CA GLN A 67 7.33 12.80 -2.34
C GLN A 67 7.52 11.31 -2.67
N SER A 68 7.27 10.41 -1.72
CA SER A 68 7.36 8.96 -1.95
C SER A 68 6.35 8.50 -3.01
N LEU A 69 5.09 8.94 -2.93
CA LEU A 69 4.06 8.58 -3.90
C LEU A 69 4.37 9.10 -5.32
N VAL A 70 4.87 10.34 -5.43
CA VAL A 70 5.29 10.92 -6.72
C VAL A 70 6.42 10.11 -7.35
N GLN A 71 7.38 9.64 -6.55
CA GLN A 71 8.46 8.78 -7.05
C GLN A 71 7.93 7.44 -7.56
N LEU A 72 6.98 6.82 -6.85
CA LEU A 72 6.34 5.56 -7.29
C LEU A 72 5.66 5.72 -8.65
N VAL A 73 4.85 6.76 -8.80
CA VAL A 73 4.15 7.03 -10.08
C VAL A 73 5.13 7.31 -11.21
N LYS A 74 6.22 8.06 -10.94
CA LYS A 74 7.27 8.32 -11.95
C LYS A 74 7.99 7.03 -12.36
N HIS A 75 8.29 6.15 -11.40
CA HIS A 75 8.94 4.87 -11.68
C HIS A 75 8.05 3.93 -12.48
N HIS A 76 6.76 3.84 -12.16
CA HIS A 76 5.77 3.09 -12.92
C HIS A 76 5.69 3.56 -14.38
N ASN A 77 5.65 4.88 -14.59
CA ASN A 77 5.63 5.48 -15.93
C ASN A 77 6.95 5.28 -16.70
N GLY A 78 8.08 5.14 -16.01
CA GLY A 78 9.38 4.82 -16.60
C GLY A 78 9.48 3.34 -17.01
N LEU A 79 8.97 2.42 -16.19
CA LEU A 79 8.92 0.98 -16.47
C LEU A 79 7.94 0.67 -17.61
N SER A 80 6.77 1.33 -17.65
CA SER A 80 5.81 1.24 -18.74
C SER A 80 6.42 1.64 -20.10
N LYS A 81 7.38 2.57 -20.13
CA LYS A 81 8.10 2.97 -21.35
C LYS A 81 9.23 2.02 -21.75
N ALA A 82 9.82 1.29 -20.80
CA ALA A 82 10.92 0.36 -21.07
C ALA A 82 10.44 -1.03 -21.51
N ALA A 83 9.19 -1.39 -21.22
CA ALA A 83 8.58 -2.68 -21.58
C ALA A 83 8.05 -2.75 -23.04
N THR A 84 8.43 -1.81 -23.92
CA THR A 84 8.02 -1.76 -25.34
C THR A 84 9.17 -2.04 -26.32
N CYS A 85 10.27 -2.66 -25.88
CA CYS A 85 11.31 -3.15 -26.77
C CYS A 85 11.17 -4.65 -27.01
#